data_AF-A0A924TE13-F1
#
_entry.id   AF-A0A924TE13-F1
#
_cell.length_a   1.000
_cell.length_b   1.000
_cell.length_c   1.000
_cell.angle_alpha   90.00
_cell.angle_beta   90.00
_cell.angle_gamma   90.00
#
_symmetry.space_group_name_H-M   'P 1'
#
loop_
_entity.id
_entity.type
_entity.pdbx_description
1 polymer ?
#
loop_
_entity_poly.entity_id
_entity_poly.type
_entity_poly.pdbx_seq_one_letter_code
_entity_poly.pdbx_strand_id
1 'polypeptide(L)' 'MKPFFVYLLRCSDGSFYAGHTDELELRVAQHQ' A
#
# COMPACT_ATOMS: atom_id res chain seq x y z
N MET A 1 -9.18 -5.95 17.56
CA MET A 1 -7.92 -5.40 17.04
C MET A 1 -8.02 -5.43 15.52
N LYS A 2 -7.77 -4.31 14.84
CA LYS A 2 -7.71 -4.29 13.36
C LYS A 2 -6.32 -4.76 12.90
N PRO A 3 -6.21 -5.42 11.73
CA PRO A 3 -4.90 -5.75 11.18
C PRO A 3 -4.15 -4.48 10.79
N PHE A 4 -2.82 -4.49 10.88
CA PHE A 4 -1.96 -3.38 10.51
C PHE A 4 -0.96 -3.84 9.44
N PHE A 5 -1.20 -3.46 8.19
CA PHE A 5 -0.35 -3.83 7.07
C PHE A 5 0.57 -2.67 6.70
N VAL A 6 1.84 -2.96 6.46
CA VAL A 6 2.82 -2.03 5.90
C VAL A 6 3.19 -2.47 4.49
N TYR A 7 3.43 -1.50 3.60
CA TYR A 7 3.74 -1.78 2.20
C TYR A 7 4.68 -0.73 1.59
N LEU A 8 5.34 -1.13 0.49
CA LEU A 8 6.08 -0.26 -0.41
C LEU A 8 5.44 -0.33 -1.80
N LEU A 9 5.11 0.83 -2.37
CA LEU A 9 4.67 0.98 -3.76
C LEU A 9 5.85 1.44 -4.60
N ARG A 10 6.07 0.81 -5.76
CA ARG A 10 7.07 1.26 -6.72
C ARG A 10 6.44 2.26 -7.68
N CYS A 11 6.93 3.50 -7.64
CA CYS A 11 6.48 4.57 -8.51
C CYS A 11 7.08 4.45 -9.93
N SER A 12 6.50 5.18 -10.89
CA SER A 12 6.94 5.17 -12.29
C SER A 12 8.37 5.70 -12.48
N ASP A 13 8.84 6.56 -11.58
CA ASP A 13 10.21 7.09 -11.53
C ASP A 13 11.22 6.12 -10.87
N GLY A 14 10.76 4.94 -10.43
CA GLY A 14 11.59 3.94 -9.75
C GLY A 14 11.80 4.21 -8.25
N SER A 15 11.23 5.27 -7.69
CA SER A 15 11.20 5.49 -6.25
C SER A 15 10.24 4.53 -5.54
N PHE A 16 10.40 4.39 -4.22
CA PHE A 16 9.50 3.62 -3.37
C PHE A 16 8.73 4.55 -2.43
N TYR A 17 7.39 4.44 -2.46
CA TYR A 17 6.50 5.08 -1.50
C TYR A 17 6.13 4.11 -0.38
N ALA A 18 6.43 4.48 0.87
CA ALA A 18 6.06 3.69 2.04
C ALA A 18 4.70 4.12 2.59
N GLY A 19 3.87 3.14 2.97
CA GLY A 19 2.57 3.39 3.57
C GLY A 19 2.07 2.23 4.44
N HIS A 20 0.97 2.48 5.13
CA HIS A 20 0.25 1.46 5.90
C HIS A 20 -1.25 1.52 5.62
N THR A 21 -1.98 0.44 5.93
CA THR A 21 -3.45 0.37 5.87
C THR A 21 -3.96 -0.76 6.76
N ASP A 22 -5.19 -0.64 7.23
CA ASP A 22 -5.92 -1.74 7.88
C ASP A 22 -6.76 -2.54 6.85
N GLU A 23 -6.92 -2.02 5.63
CA GLU A 23 -7.76 -2.58 4.56
C GLU A 23 -6.92 -2.84 3.30
N LEU A 24 -6.20 -3.98 3.28
CA LEU A 24 -5.23 -4.29 2.23
C LEU A 24 -5.87 -4.47 0.84
N GLU A 25 -6.98 -5.21 0.75
CA GLU A 25 -7.64 -5.49 -0.53
C GLU A 25 -8.14 -4.22 -1.21
N LEU A 26 -8.82 -3.35 -0.45
CA LEU A 26 -9.26 -2.04 -0.92
C LEU A 26 -8.07 -1.21 -1.40
N ARG A 27 -6.97 -1.21 -0.64
CA ARG A 27 -5.76 -0.45 -1.00
C ARG A 27 -5.15 -0.94 -2.30
N VAL A 28 -5.07 -2.26 -2.52
CA VAL A 28 -4.58 -2.81 -3.79
C VAL A 28 -5.48 -2.40 -4.96
N ALA A 29 -6.80 -2.44 -4.79
CA ALA A 29 -7.75 -2.04 -5.83
C ALA A 29 -7.63 -0.55 -6.22
N GLN A 30 -7.26 0.34 -5.29
CA GLN A 30 -7.02 1.77 -5.58
C GLN A 30 -5.78 2.04 -6.44
N HIS A 31 -4.86 1.08 -6.54
CA HIS A 31 -3.60 1.20 -7.30
C HIS A 31 -3.57 0.29 -8.55
N GLN A 32 -4.70 -0.30 -8.93
CA GLN A 32 -4.88 -0.92 -10.27
C GLN A 32 -5.08 0.16 -11.33
#